data_AF-A0A497FB91-F1
#
_entry.id   AF-A0A497FB91-F1
#
_cell.length_a   1.000
_cell.length_b   1.000
_cell.length_c   1.000
_cell.angle_alpha   90.00
_cell.angle_beta   90.00
_cell.angle_gamma   90.00
#
_symmetry.space_group_name_H-M   'P 1'
#
loop_
_entity.id
_entity.type
_entity.pdbx_description
1 polymer ?
#
loop_
_entity_poly.entity_id
_entity_poly.type
_entity_poly.pdbx_seq_one_letter_code
_entity_poly.pdbx_strand_id
1 'polypeptide(L)'
;MSKRRRRKSEESKGLSILSFVEESEEKPTKVVEEKTTTAPTLTTIHTTVTASEEELVASFLTRFKRVTKKDLIDWAKTRRIPLSKVFTVISKLEKEGKLVKRLNDRGELIYEVKLSQ
;
A
#
# COMPACT_ATOMS: atom_id res chain seq x y z
N MET A 1 29.39 34.97 -37.39
CA MET A 1 28.27 35.83 -37.84
C MET A 1 27.29 35.00 -38.66
N SER A 2 25.97 35.22 -38.46
CA SER A 2 24.85 34.90 -39.36
C SER A 2 24.49 33.42 -39.62
N LYS A 3 23.23 32.96 -39.65
CA LYS A 3 21.89 33.46 -39.26
C LYS A 3 20.94 32.25 -39.40
N ARG A 4 20.01 32.08 -38.46
CA ARG A 4 18.83 31.18 -38.50
C ARG A 4 18.17 31.07 -39.88
N ARG A 5 17.70 29.86 -40.24
CA ARG A 5 16.35 29.68 -40.84
C ARG A 5 15.67 28.44 -40.27
N ARG A 6 14.36 28.59 -40.05
CA ARG A 6 13.45 27.81 -39.21
C ARG A 6 12.30 27.34 -40.10
N ARG A 7 11.67 26.22 -39.73
CA ARG A 7 10.31 25.73 -40.07
C ARG A 7 10.13 24.98 -41.40
N LYS A 8 9.67 23.73 -41.31
CA LYS A 8 8.28 23.40 -41.68
C LYS A 8 7.75 22.24 -40.84
N SER A 9 6.66 22.54 -40.15
CA SER A 9 5.77 21.63 -39.44
C SER A 9 5.03 20.75 -40.45
N GLU A 10 4.98 19.44 -40.22
CA GLU A 10 3.95 18.59 -40.78
C GLU A 10 3.27 17.88 -39.61
N GLU A 11 2.24 18.56 -39.11
CA GLU A 11 1.29 18.07 -38.15
C GLU A 11 0.37 17.09 -38.89
N SER A 12 0.84 15.85 -39.06
CA SER A 12 -0.01 14.75 -39.48
C SER A 12 -0.93 14.44 -38.29
N LYS A 13 -2.14 14.98 -38.38
CA LYS A 13 -3.37 14.66 -37.65
C LYS A 13 -3.37 13.20 -37.16
N GLY A 14 -2.75 12.99 -36.00
CA GLY A 14 -2.87 11.77 -35.21
C GLY A 14 -4.16 11.91 -34.43
N LEU A 15 -5.13 11.06 -34.77
CA LEU A 15 -6.44 10.90 -34.14
C LEU A 15 -6.37 11.19 -32.63
N SER A 16 -7.05 12.27 -32.20
CA SER A 16 -7.22 12.61 -30.79
C SER A 16 -7.83 11.42 -30.05
N ILE A 17 -7.02 10.72 -29.26
CA ILE A 17 -7.44 9.62 -28.36
C ILE A 17 -8.35 10.15 -27.22
N LEU A 18 -8.56 11.47 -27.15
CA LEU A 18 -9.37 12.17 -26.14
C LEU A 18 -10.65 12.80 -26.73
N SER A 19 -11.30 12.17 -27.70
CA SER A 19 -12.63 12.58 -28.18
C SER A 19 -13.76 11.69 -27.65
N PHE A 20 -13.62 11.15 -26.43
CA PHE A 20 -14.60 10.23 -25.83
C PHE A 20 -15.14 10.68 -24.47
N VAL A 21 -14.87 11.90 -24.02
CA VAL A 21 -15.46 12.41 -22.77
C VAL A 21 -15.87 13.86 -22.96
N GLU A 22 -16.93 14.07 -23.74
CA GLU A 22 -17.63 15.37 -23.75
C GLU A 22 -19.10 15.17 -24.15
N GLU A 23 -19.88 14.58 -23.25
CA GLU A 23 -21.34 14.69 -23.10
C GLU A 23 -21.71 13.82 -21.89
N SER A 24 -22.35 14.27 -20.82
CA SER A 24 -23.31 15.36 -20.66
C SER A 24 -23.25 15.89 -19.22
N GLU A 25 -23.22 17.21 -19.09
CA GLU A 25 -23.48 17.92 -17.84
C GLU A 25 -24.95 18.36 -17.83
N GLU A 26 -25.85 17.53 -17.30
CA GLU A 26 -27.20 17.96 -16.87
C GLU A 26 -27.61 17.22 -15.58
N LYS A 27 -27.81 17.98 -14.50
CA LYS A 27 -28.64 17.60 -13.33
C LYS A 27 -30.06 18.15 -13.57
N PRO A 28 -31.17 17.73 -12.90
CA PRO A 28 -31.27 16.92 -11.66
C PRO A 28 -32.44 15.90 -11.58
N THR A 29 -32.46 15.11 -10.48
CA THR A 29 -33.62 14.47 -9.81
C THR A 29 -34.25 13.22 -10.45
N LYS A 30 -34.15 12.05 -9.78
CA LYS A 30 -35.22 11.31 -9.07
C LYS A 30 -34.81 9.85 -8.77
N VAL A 31 -34.84 9.52 -7.48
CA VAL A 31 -34.98 8.22 -6.77
C VAL A 31 -35.11 6.93 -7.63
N VAL A 32 -34.30 5.90 -7.33
CA VAL A 32 -34.71 4.50 -6.94
C VAL A 32 -33.48 3.55 -6.87
N GLU A 33 -33.57 2.65 -5.90
CA GLU A 33 -32.68 1.61 -5.36
C GLU A 33 -31.89 0.65 -6.28
N GLU A 34 -30.76 0.21 -5.69
CA GLU A 34 -30.11 -1.13 -5.74
C GLU A 34 -29.80 -1.83 -7.08
N LYS A 35 -28.49 -1.96 -7.38
CA LYS A 35 -27.74 -3.22 -7.12
C LYS A 35 -26.25 -3.12 -7.43
N THR A 36 -25.45 -3.42 -6.41
CA THR A 36 -24.15 -4.14 -6.46
C THR A 36 -23.09 -3.71 -7.48
N THR A 37 -22.15 -2.87 -7.05
CA THR A 37 -20.74 -3.01 -7.46
C THR A 37 -19.87 -2.72 -6.24
N THR A 38 -19.35 -3.80 -5.65
CA THR A 38 -18.44 -3.78 -4.51
C THR A 38 -17.08 -3.23 -4.95
N ALA A 39 -16.94 -1.91 -4.98
CA ALA A 39 -15.63 -1.28 -4.90
C ALA A 39 -15.13 -1.46 -3.46
N PRO A 40 -13.92 -1.99 -3.22
CA PRO A 40 -13.35 -1.91 -1.88
C PRO A 40 -13.02 -0.44 -1.64
N THR A 41 -13.90 0.23 -0.90
CA THR A 41 -13.64 1.51 -0.26
C THR A 41 -12.35 1.33 0.55
N LEU A 42 -11.24 1.82 0.01
CA LEU A 42 -10.02 2.09 0.76
C LEU A 42 -10.35 3.24 1.72
N THR A 43 -11.03 2.89 2.81
CA THR A 43 -11.17 3.76 3.96
C THR A 43 -9.78 3.90 4.55
N THR A 44 -9.05 4.90 4.06
CA THR A 44 -7.82 5.37 4.65
C THR A 44 -8.16 5.99 6.00
N ILE A 45 -8.31 5.13 7.01
CA ILE A 45 -8.37 5.55 8.40
C ILE A 45 -6.93 5.90 8.77
N HIS A 46 -6.57 7.17 8.64
CA HIS A 46 -5.37 7.72 9.25
C HIS A 46 -5.61 7.79 10.76
N THR A 47 -5.53 6.65 11.44
CA THR A 47 -5.45 6.61 12.89
C THR A 47 -4.10 7.18 13.31
N THR A 48 -4.17 8.28 14.07
CA THR A 48 -3.05 8.94 14.72
C THR A 48 -2.23 7.95 15.52
N VAL A 49 -0.90 8.10 15.42
CA VAL A 49 0.11 7.21 16.01
C VAL A 49 -0.10 7.08 17.52
N THR A 50 -0.70 5.98 17.96
CA THR A 50 -0.59 5.53 19.34
C THR A 50 0.71 4.74 19.43
N ALA A 51 1.70 5.25 20.15
CA ALA A 51 2.96 4.54 20.41
C ALA A 51 2.73 3.10 20.93
N SER A 52 1.57 2.88 21.56
CA SER A 52 1.10 1.57 22.03
C SER A 52 1.00 0.52 20.92
N GLU A 53 0.55 0.86 19.71
CA GLU A 53 0.42 -0.14 18.63
C GLU A 53 1.79 -0.64 18.14
N GLU A 54 2.77 0.25 18.04
CA GLU A 54 4.13 -0.12 17.61
C GLU A 54 4.80 -1.02 18.65
N GLU A 55 4.61 -0.71 19.94
CA GLU A 55 5.11 -1.50 21.06
C GLU A 55 4.47 -2.89 21.13
N LEU A 56 3.17 -2.99 20.84
CA LEU A 56 2.45 -4.27 20.75
C LEU A 56 3.01 -5.15 19.63
N VAL A 57 3.30 -4.58 18.46
CA VAL A 57 3.91 -5.31 17.34
C VAL A 57 5.31 -5.78 17.70
N ALA A 58 6.13 -4.91 18.30
CA ALA A 58 7.48 -5.26 18.73
C ALA A 58 7.46 -6.37 19.79
N SER A 59 6.57 -6.29 20.77
CA SER A 59 6.39 -7.28 21.84
C SER A 59 5.92 -8.63 21.31
N PHE A 60 5.05 -8.63 20.30
CA PHE A 60 4.62 -9.86 19.64
C PHE A 60 5.79 -10.54 18.92
N LEU A 61 6.56 -9.80 18.13
CA LEU A 61 7.69 -10.35 17.39
C LEU A 61 8.77 -10.91 18.33
N THR A 62 9.11 -10.20 19.41
CA THR A 62 10.09 -10.67 20.39
C THR A 62 9.63 -11.92 21.15
N ARG A 63 8.32 -12.04 21.45
CA ARG A 63 7.75 -13.21 22.12
C ARG A 63 7.81 -14.46 21.26
N PHE A 64 7.45 -14.37 19.98
CA PHE A 64 7.31 -15.55 19.13
C PHE A 64 8.62 -15.99 18.46
N LYS A 65 9.68 -15.16 18.49
CA LYS A 65 11.05 -15.36 17.92
C LYS A 65 11.10 -15.64 16.42
N ARG A 66 10.15 -16.40 15.87
CA ARG A 66 10.01 -16.82 14.48
C ARG A 66 8.53 -16.74 14.11
N VAL A 67 8.20 -15.87 13.16
CA VAL A 67 6.80 -15.59 12.76
C VAL A 67 6.70 -15.60 11.25
N THR A 68 5.71 -16.31 10.69
CA THR A 68 5.47 -16.26 9.24
C THR A 68 4.71 -14.99 8.87
N LYS A 69 4.81 -14.57 7.60
CA LYS A 69 4.01 -13.44 7.10
C LYS A 69 2.51 -13.65 7.30
N LYS A 70 2.01 -14.89 7.16
CA LYS A 70 0.58 -15.22 7.33
C LYS A 70 0.15 -15.01 8.78
N ASP A 71 0.88 -15.61 9.72
CA ASP A 71 0.57 -15.48 11.16
C ASP A 71 0.58 -14.04 11.63
N LEU A 72 1.53 -13.23 11.10
CA LEU A 72 1.63 -11.83 11.44
C LEU A 72 0.43 -11.02 10.92
N ILE A 73 -0.03 -11.31 9.70
CA ILE A 73 -1.22 -10.68 9.11
C ILE A 73 -2.47 -11.06 9.89
N ASP A 74 -2.62 -12.33 10.24
CA ASP A 74 -3.80 -12.82 10.95
C ASP A 74 -3.85 -12.26 12.38
N TRP A 75 -2.71 -12.23 13.08
CA TRP A 75 -2.60 -11.56 14.38
C TRP A 75 -2.95 -10.08 14.30
N ALA A 76 -2.45 -9.36 13.29
CA ALA A 76 -2.74 -7.95 13.10
C ALA A 76 -4.23 -7.69 12.86
N LYS A 77 -4.89 -8.55 12.06
CA LYS A 77 -6.34 -8.49 11.83
C LYS A 77 -7.12 -8.73 13.12
N THR A 78 -6.76 -9.73 13.92
CA THR A 78 -7.41 -10.01 15.21
C THR A 78 -7.32 -8.82 16.16
N ARG A 79 -6.20 -8.09 16.12
CA ARG A 79 -5.96 -6.90 16.94
C ARG A 79 -6.44 -5.59 16.31
N ARG A 80 -7.02 -5.65 15.10
CA ARG A 80 -7.41 -4.48 14.28
C ARG A 80 -6.27 -3.48 14.06
N ILE A 81 -5.03 -3.95 14.01
CA ILE A 81 -3.86 -3.13 13.72
C ILE A 81 -3.69 -3.02 12.19
N PRO A 82 -3.52 -1.82 11.64
CA PRO A 82 -3.32 -1.66 10.20
C PRO A 82 -1.99 -2.29 9.77
N LEU A 83 -2.03 -3.07 8.68
CA LEU A 83 -0.86 -3.78 8.17
C LEU A 83 0.31 -2.85 7.83
N SER A 84 0.02 -1.63 7.38
CA SER A 84 1.04 -0.60 7.12
C SER A 84 1.89 -0.32 8.35
N LYS A 85 1.29 -0.24 9.54
CA LYS A 85 2.01 -0.05 10.81
C LYS A 85 2.86 -1.26 11.15
N VAL A 86 2.31 -2.46 11.00
CA VAL A 86 3.03 -3.71 11.25
C VAL A 86 4.29 -3.78 10.39
N PHE A 87 4.18 -3.56 9.08
CA PHE A 87 5.33 -3.57 8.17
C PHE A 87 6.31 -2.41 8.42
N THR A 88 5.81 -1.25 8.88
CA THR A 88 6.68 -0.14 9.29
C THR A 88 7.55 -0.55 10.48
N VAL A 89 6.97 -1.18 11.51
CA VAL A 89 7.69 -1.66 12.68
C VAL A 89 8.69 -2.76 12.31
N ILE A 90 8.29 -3.74 11.48
CA ILE A 90 9.21 -4.76 10.97
C ILE A 90 10.41 -4.10 10.27
N SER A 91 10.15 -3.10 9.42
CA SER A 91 11.21 -2.42 8.67
C SER A 91 12.14 -1.62 9.61
N LYS A 92 11.61 -1.03 10.68
CA LYS A 92 12.43 -0.40 11.74
C LYS A 92 13.32 -1.44 12.42
N LEU A 93 12.74 -2.56 12.86
CA LEU A 93 13.48 -3.64 13.55
C LEU A 93 14.54 -4.32 12.66
N GLU A 94 14.27 -4.41 11.36
CA GLU A 94 15.22 -4.90 10.36
C GLU A 94 16.40 -3.94 10.18
N LYS A 95 16.14 -2.61 10.09
CA LYS A 95 17.19 -1.59 10.05
C LYS A 95 18.04 -1.56 11.32
N GLU A 96 17.42 -1.84 12.47
CA GLU A 96 18.12 -1.97 13.76
C GLU A 96 18.90 -3.28 13.91
N GLY A 97 18.80 -4.21 12.94
CA GLY A 97 19.46 -5.52 13.00
C GLY A 97 18.85 -6.51 13.99
N LYS A 98 17.72 -6.18 14.61
CA LYS A 98 16.99 -7.02 15.57
C LYS A 98 16.13 -8.08 14.91
N LEU A 99 15.86 -7.95 13.61
CA LEU A 99 14.98 -8.85 12.87
C LEU A 99 15.60 -9.17 11.50
N VAL A 100 15.53 -10.44 11.11
CA VAL A 100 16.03 -10.93 9.81
C VAL A 100 14.89 -11.62 9.07
N LYS A 101 14.80 -11.33 7.77
CA LYS A 101 13.90 -12.04 6.85
C LYS A 101 14.62 -13.25 6.29
N ARG A 102 13.98 -14.42 6.39
CA ARG A 102 14.46 -15.67 5.79
C ARG A 102 13.32 -16.38 5.08
N LEU A 103 13.69 -17.22 4.13
CA LEU A 103 12.79 -18.21 3.57
C LEU A 103 12.97 -19.52 4.34
N ASN A 104 11.87 -20.20 4.63
CA ASN A 104 11.93 -21.57 5.13
C ASN A 104 12.05 -22.56 3.96
N ASP A 105 12.19 -23.84 4.30
CA ASP A 105 12.30 -24.95 3.32
C ASP A 105 11.04 -25.11 2.45
N ARG A 106 9.92 -24.49 2.87
CA ARG A 106 8.65 -24.45 2.14
C ARG A 106 8.51 -23.22 1.23
N GLY A 107 9.53 -22.36 1.15
CA GLY A 107 9.48 -21.12 0.37
C GLY A 107 8.62 -20.01 0.98
N GLU A 108 8.27 -20.10 2.26
CA GLU A 108 7.51 -19.08 2.97
C GLU A 108 8.44 -18.08 3.66
N LEU A 109 8.06 -16.80 3.60
CA LEU A 109 8.77 -15.72 4.27
C LEU A 109 8.52 -15.77 5.78
N ILE A 110 9.63 -15.87 6.52
CA ILE A 110 9.68 -15.88 7.97
C ILE A 110 10.47 -14.67 8.47
N TYR A 111 9.97 -14.05 9.52
CA TYR A 111 10.65 -13.03 10.29
C TYR A 111 11.24 -13.68 11.55
N GLU A 112 12.57 -13.62 11.68
CA GLU A 112 13.32 -14.20 12.79
C GLU A 112 13.97 -13.08 13.62
N VAL A 113 13.71 -13.05 14.93
CA VAL A 113 14.29 -12.05 15.83
C VAL A 113 15.69 -12.46 16.23
N LYS A 114 16.68 -11.64 15.87
CA LYS A 114 18.05 -11.73 16.38
C LYS A 114 18.09 -11.03 17.73
N LEU A 115 17.94 -11.79 18.82
CA LEU A 115 18.42 -11.31 20.11
C LEU A 115 19.94 -11.26 20.03
N SER A 116 20.51 -10.06 20.08
CA SER A 116 21.95 -9.91 20.34
C SER A 116 22.20 -10.55 21.71
N GLN A 117 22.90 -11.69 21.73
CA GLN A 117 23.46 -12.25 22.96
C GLN A 117 24.58 -11.35 23.47
#